data_AF-A0A836K5H6-F1
#
_entry.id   AF-A0A836K5H6-F1
#
_cell.length_a   1.000
_cell.length_b   1.000
_cell.length_c   1.000
_cell.angle_alpha   90.00
_cell.angle_beta   90.00
_cell.angle_gamma   90.00
#
_symmetry.space_group_name_H-M   'P 1'
#
loop_
_entity.id
_entity.type
_entity.pdbx_description
1 polymer ?
#
loop_
_entity_poly.entity_id
_entity_poly.type
_entity_poly.pdbx_seq_one_letter_code
_entity_poly.pdbx_strand_id
1 'polypeptide(L)'
;MACASPAYIGATHWFLFVVVICFISTLIWCAIYFLSLREVLKVPINWILTELLNTSSETVLYMIAFIVQLSAWSAYRASSSNIAAGIFGIFNTIAYAAGAYFLYIEWKSTNTQ
;
A
#
# COMPACT_ATOMS: atom_id res chain seq x y z
N MET A 1 -5.07 8.38 -7.62
CA MET A 1 -6.03 9.36 -7.05
C MET A 1 -6.81 10.11 -8.14
N ALA A 2 -6.16 10.75 -9.11
CA ALA A 2 -6.85 11.54 -10.15
C ALA A 2 -7.84 10.73 -11.01
N CYS A 3 -7.50 9.51 -11.42
CA CYS A 3 -8.34 8.70 -12.33
C CYS A 3 -9.60 8.09 -11.69
N ALA A 4 -9.69 8.09 -10.35
CA ALA A 4 -10.82 7.54 -9.61
C ALA A 4 -11.82 8.63 -9.17
N SER A 5 -11.58 9.88 -9.53
CA SER A 5 -12.47 11.01 -9.21
C SER A 5 -13.33 11.35 -10.43
N PRO A 6 -14.65 11.57 -10.28
CA PRO A 6 -15.46 11.53 -9.04
C PRO A 6 -15.88 10.12 -8.60
N ALA A 7 -16.02 9.92 -7.29
CA ALA A 7 -16.45 8.64 -6.71
C ALA A 7 -17.97 8.45 -6.82
N TYR A 8 -18.43 7.91 -7.94
CA TYR A 8 -19.86 7.67 -8.17
C TYR A 8 -20.40 6.39 -7.50
N ILE A 9 -19.53 5.45 -7.11
CA ILE A 9 -19.90 4.11 -6.62
C ILE A 9 -19.16 3.82 -5.30
N GLY A 10 -19.77 3.04 -4.40
CA GLY A 10 -19.17 2.64 -3.12
C GLY A 10 -17.80 1.94 -3.26
N ALA A 11 -17.61 1.19 -4.36
CA ALA A 11 -16.33 0.59 -4.72
C ALA A 11 -15.19 1.62 -4.85
N THR A 12 -15.49 2.78 -5.42
CA THR A 12 -14.51 3.85 -5.62
C THR A 12 -14.22 4.62 -4.33
N HIS A 13 -15.19 4.72 -3.43
CA HIS A 13 -14.96 5.24 -2.08
C HIS A 13 -14.00 4.35 -1.30
N TRP A 14 -14.20 3.03 -1.34
CA TRP A 14 -13.28 2.06 -0.73
C TRP A 14 -11.87 2.16 -1.33
N PHE A 15 -11.77 2.23 -2.65
CA PHE A 15 -10.48 2.37 -3.34
C PHE A 15 -9.74 3.64 -2.91
N LEU A 16 -10.41 4.79 -2.87
CA LEU A 16 -9.81 6.06 -2.44
C LEU A 16 -9.40 6.02 -0.97
N PHE A 17 -10.21 5.42 -0.09
CA PHE A 17 -9.87 5.25 1.32
C PHE A 17 -8.55 4.48 1.49
N VAL A 18 -8.43 3.32 0.84
CA VAL A 18 -7.22 2.50 0.91
C VAL A 18 -6.00 3.25 0.37
N VAL A 19 -6.14 3.92 -0.78
CA VAL A 19 -5.04 4.68 -1.40
C VAL A 19 -4.54 5.78 -0.46
N VAL A 20 -5.44 6.53 0.18
CA VAL A 20 -5.08 7.62 1.10
C VAL A 20 -4.41 7.10 2.36
N ILE A 21 -4.94 6.04 2.97
CA ILE A 21 -4.36 5.45 4.18
C ILE A 21 -2.95 4.91 3.91
N CYS A 22 -2.76 4.17 2.81
CA CYS A 22 -1.44 3.66 2.45
C CYS A 22 -0.47 4.81 2.15
N PHE A 23 -0.93 5.86 1.46
CA PHE A 23 -0.08 7.04 1.19
C PHE A 23 0.39 7.74 2.47
N ILE A 24 -0.52 7.97 3.44
CA ILE A 24 -0.17 8.58 4.73
C ILE A 24 0.81 7.69 5.50
N SER A 25 0.55 6.38 5.51
CA SER A 25 1.40 5.41 6.20
C SER A 25 2.82 5.35 5.60
N THR A 26 2.95 5.31 4.27
CA THR A 26 4.24 5.38 3.59
C THR A 26 4.96 6.71 3.88
N LEU A 27 4.24 7.85 3.94
CA LEU A 27 4.84 9.14 4.30
C LEU A 27 5.38 9.16 5.74
N ILE A 28 4.68 8.53 6.69
CA ILE A 28 5.16 8.40 8.07
C ILE A 28 6.46 7.61 8.09
N TRP A 29 6.55 6.49 7.36
CA TRP A 29 7.78 5.71 7.24
C TRP A 29 8.92 6.51 6.60
N CYS A 30 8.65 7.25 5.53
CA CYS A 30 9.65 8.15 4.95
C CYS A 30 10.17 9.17 5.97
N ALA A 31 9.30 9.76 6.80
CA ALA A 31 9.71 10.68 7.85
C ALA A 31 10.54 10.00 8.95
N ILE A 32 10.18 8.78 9.37
CA ILE A 32 10.94 7.97 10.33
C ILE A 32 12.35 7.71 9.81
N TYR A 33 12.48 7.38 8.53
CA TYR A 33 13.77 7.17 7.89
C TYR A 33 14.59 8.44 7.73
N PHE A 34 13.96 9.53 7.30
CA PHE A 34 14.64 10.81 7.07
C PHE A 34 15.19 11.42 8.37
N LEU A 35 14.46 11.26 9.47
CA LEU A 35 14.87 11.76 10.78
C LEU A 35 15.79 10.79 11.55
N SER A 36 16.19 9.66 10.94
CA SER A 36 16.93 8.58 11.61
C SER A 36 16.35 8.21 12.98
N LEU A 37 15.02 8.26 13.14
CA LEU A 37 14.37 8.04 14.45
C LEU A 37 14.64 6.64 15.00
N ARG A 38 14.88 5.68 14.10
CA ARG A 38 15.35 4.32 14.39
C ARG A 38 16.71 4.25 15.13
N GLU A 39 17.58 5.25 14.99
CA GLU A 39 18.87 5.33 15.70
C GLU A 39 18.78 6.14 16.99
N VAL A 40 17.91 7.15 17.03
CA VAL A 40 17.76 8.06 18.18
C VAL A 40 16.85 7.47 19.26
N LEU A 41 15.81 6.74 18.86
CA LEU A 41 14.83 6.17 19.78
C LEU A 41 15.24 4.73 20.16
N LYS A 42 15.90 4.59 21.33
CA LYS A 42 16.31 3.30 21.91
C LYS A 42 15.13 2.50 22.47
N VAL A 43 14.14 2.19 21.65
CA VAL A 43 13.06 1.25 21.99
C VAL A 43 13.51 -0.18 21.63
N PRO A 44 13.31 -1.17 22.51
CA PRO A 44 13.61 -2.58 22.22
C PRO A 44 12.53 -3.19 21.32
N ILE A 45 12.31 -2.61 20.14
CA ILE A 45 11.33 -3.08 19.15
C ILE A 45 12.08 -3.43 17.87
N ASN A 46 11.72 -4.58 17.27
CA ASN A 46 12.21 -4.98 15.95
C ASN A 46 11.62 -4.07 14.86
N TRP A 47 12.28 -2.93 14.60
CA TRP A 47 11.84 -1.94 13.62
C TRP A 47 11.55 -2.54 12.23
N ILE A 48 12.41 -3.47 11.77
CA ILE A 48 12.25 -4.19 10.51
C ILE A 48 10.95 -5.03 10.48
N LEU A 49 10.61 -5.69 11.60
CA LEU A 49 9.39 -6.50 11.67
C LEU A 49 8.14 -5.63 11.66
N THR A 50 8.17 -4.49 12.36
CA THR A 50 7.05 -3.52 12.37
C THR A 50 6.82 -2.94 10.97
N GLU A 51 7.88 -2.60 10.26
CA GLU A 51 7.79 -2.13 8.88
C GLU A 51 7.27 -3.20 7.92
N LEU A 52 7.75 -4.44 8.06
CA LEU A 52 7.30 -5.56 7.26
C LEU A 52 5.81 -5.82 7.46
N LEU A 53 5.33 -5.80 8.70
CA LEU A 53 3.90 -5.97 9.01
C LEU A 53 3.06 -4.83 8.42
N ASN A 54 3.56 -3.60 8.46
CA ASN A 54 2.86 -2.47 7.87
C ASN A 54 2.79 -2.56 6.33
N THR A 55 3.93 -2.77 5.68
CA THR A 55 4.05 -2.89 4.22
C THR A 55 3.27 -4.09 3.67
N SER A 56 3.25 -5.21 4.40
CA SER A 56 2.43 -6.37 4.03
C SER A 56 0.92 -6.10 4.19
N SER A 57 0.51 -5.38 5.23
CA SER A 57 -0.89 -4.95 5.41
C SER A 57 -1.34 -4.02 4.27
N GLU A 58 -0.50 -3.05 3.89
CA GLU A 58 -0.73 -2.16 2.74
C GLU A 58 -0.88 -2.96 1.44
N THR A 59 -0.05 -3.99 1.23
CA THR A 59 -0.13 -4.88 0.07
C THR A 59 -1.48 -5.58 -0.01
N VAL A 60 -1.97 -6.16 1.10
CA VAL A 60 -3.27 -6.84 1.14
C VAL A 60 -4.42 -5.88 0.90
N LEU A 61 -4.37 -4.69 1.51
CA LEU A 61 -5.39 -3.66 1.33
C LEU A 61 -5.45 -3.19 -0.12
N TYR A 62 -4.29 -2.91 -0.74
CA TYR A 62 -4.22 -2.56 -2.16
C TYR A 62 -4.72 -3.67 -3.07
N MET A 63 -4.44 -4.93 -2.73
CA MET A 63 -4.94 -6.09 -3.45
C MET A 63 -6.47 -6.11 -3.49
N ILE A 64 -7.11 -5.96 -2.33
CA ILE A 64 -8.56 -5.92 -2.23
C ILE A 64 -9.11 -4.69 -2.97
N ALA A 65 -8.47 -3.53 -2.84
CA ALA A 65 -8.91 -2.29 -3.44
C ALA A 65 -8.95 -2.36 -4.98
N PHE A 66 -7.91 -2.89 -5.63
CA PHE A 66 -7.92 -3.00 -7.10
C PHE A 66 -8.95 -4.01 -7.59
N ILE A 67 -9.16 -5.13 -6.87
CA ILE A 67 -10.15 -6.15 -7.23
C ILE A 67 -11.55 -5.55 -7.18
N VAL A 68 -11.88 -4.85 -6.09
CA VAL A 68 -13.19 -4.19 -5.91
C VAL A 68 -13.43 -3.13 -7.00
N GLN A 69 -12.42 -2.33 -7.32
CA GLN A 69 -12.52 -1.30 -8.37
C GLN A 69 -12.68 -1.93 -9.77
N LEU A 70 -11.91 -2.96 -10.13
CA LEU A 70 -12.06 -3.63 -11.43
C LEU A 70 -13.38 -4.39 -11.54
N SER A 71 -13.80 -5.07 -10.47
CA SER A 71 -15.07 -5.79 -10.43
C SER A 71 -16.25 -4.86 -10.65
N ALA A 72 -16.34 -3.75 -9.92
CA ALA A 72 -17.45 -2.81 -10.03
C ALA A 72 -17.52 -2.09 -11.39
N TRP A 73 -16.36 -1.73 -11.97
CA TRP A 73 -16.32 -0.95 -13.21
C TRP A 73 -16.23 -1.79 -14.49
N SER A 74 -15.92 -3.09 -14.40
CA SER A 74 -15.99 -4.01 -15.55
C SER A 74 -17.40 -4.17 -16.13
N ALA A 75 -18.43 -4.01 -15.29
CA ALA A 75 -19.83 -4.05 -15.72
C ALA A 75 -20.28 -2.75 -16.42
N TYR A 76 -19.61 -1.63 -16.16
CA TYR A 76 -19.94 -0.33 -16.74
C TYR A 76 -18.99 0.02 -17.89
N ARG A 77 -19.42 -0.27 -19.14
CA ARG A 77 -18.67 -0.02 -20.40
C ARG A 77 -18.20 1.42 -20.65
N ALA A 78 -18.58 2.40 -19.82
CA ALA A 78 -18.42 3.83 -20.11
C ALA A 78 -17.39 4.57 -19.26
N SER A 79 -16.59 3.90 -18.40
CA SER A 79 -15.64 4.60 -17.51
C SER A 79 -14.21 4.08 -17.60
N SER A 80 -13.55 4.42 -18.72
CA SER A 80 -12.13 4.13 -18.98
C SER A 80 -11.20 4.67 -17.88
N SER A 81 -11.53 5.82 -17.28
CA SER A 81 -10.76 6.42 -16.18
C SER A 81 -10.74 5.52 -14.93
N ASN A 82 -11.87 4.91 -14.58
CA ASN A 82 -11.96 4.07 -13.39
C ASN A 82 -11.29 2.71 -13.57
N ILE A 83 -11.28 2.19 -14.80
CA ILE A 83 -10.50 0.99 -15.17
C ILE A 83 -8.99 1.30 -15.07
N ALA A 84 -8.56 2.46 -15.58
CA ALA A 84 -7.17 2.90 -15.44
C ALA A 84 -6.76 3.02 -13.96
N ALA A 85 -7.64 3.53 -13.09
CA ALA A 85 -7.39 3.57 -11.65
C ALA A 85 -7.18 2.16 -11.04
N GLY A 86 -7.96 1.16 -11.47
CA GLY A 86 -7.77 -0.23 -11.08
C GLY A 86 -6.41 -0.79 -11.51
N ILE A 87 -5.96 -0.49 -12.73
CA ILE A 87 -4.63 -0.88 -13.23
C ILE A 87 -3.51 -0.25 -12.40
N PHE A 88 -3.61 1.04 -12.06
CA PHE A 88 -2.67 1.67 -11.13
C PHE A 88 -2.67 1.00 -9.74
N GLY A 89 -3.82 0.52 -9.28
CA GLY A 89 -3.92 -0.29 -8.06
C GLY A 89 -3.13 -1.60 -8.14
N ILE A 90 -3.12 -2.27 -9.30
CA ILE A 90 -2.30 -3.47 -9.54
C ILE A 90 -0.81 -3.12 -9.43
N PHE A 91 -0.35 -2.07 -10.11
CA PHE A 91 1.04 -1.64 -10.05
C PHE A 91 1.48 -1.31 -8.62
N ASN A 92 0.65 -0.60 -7.86
CA ASN A 92 0.93 -0.34 -6.44
C ASN A 92 0.99 -1.63 -5.63
N THR A 93 0.06 -2.57 -5.83
CA THR A 93 0.10 -3.87 -5.13
C THR A 93 1.42 -4.59 -5.37
N ILE A 94 1.89 -4.62 -6.62
CA ILE A 94 3.17 -5.25 -6.97
C ILE A 94 4.35 -4.52 -6.31
N ALA A 95 4.33 -3.18 -6.31
CA ALA A 95 5.38 -2.39 -5.68
C ALA A 95 5.45 -2.64 -4.16
N TYR A 96 4.31 -2.63 -3.47
CA TYR A 96 4.24 -2.93 -2.04
C TYR A 96 4.61 -4.38 -1.75
N ALA A 97 4.20 -5.34 -2.59
CA ALA A 97 4.58 -6.74 -2.45
C ALA A 97 6.09 -6.95 -2.62
N ALA A 98 6.72 -6.27 -3.58
CA ALA A 98 8.16 -6.32 -3.76
C ALA A 98 8.90 -5.70 -2.56
N GLY A 99 8.41 -4.57 -2.04
CA GLY A 99 8.92 -3.96 -0.81
C GLY A 99 8.83 -4.89 0.40
N ALA A 100 7.67 -5.51 0.62
CA ALA A 100 7.48 -6.50 1.68
C ALA A 100 8.39 -7.72 1.53
N TYR A 101 8.65 -8.16 0.29
CA TYR A 101 9.55 -9.29 0.02
C TYR A 101 11.01 -8.96 0.35
N PHE A 102 11.51 -7.78 -0.02
CA PHE A 102 12.86 -7.35 0.34
C PHE A 102 13.02 -7.23 1.85
N LEU A 103 12.05 -6.62 2.54
CA LEU A 103 12.02 -6.55 4.01
C LEU A 103 11.99 -7.94 4.66
N TYR A 104 11.30 -8.90 4.05
CA TYR A 104 11.25 -10.28 4.56
C TYR A 104 12.60 -10.99 4.47
N ILE A 105 13.34 -10.78 3.37
CA ILE A 105 14.70 -11.31 3.23
C ILE A 105 15.62 -10.70 4.27
N GLU A 106 15.56 -9.38 4.45
CA GLU A 106 16.37 -8.66 5.43
C GLU A 106 16.07 -9.13 6.86
N TRP A 107 14.79 -9.22 7.23
CA TRP A 107 14.36 -9.76 8.51
C TRP A 107 14.88 -11.18 8.75
N LYS A 108 14.80 -12.07 7.75
CA LYS A 108 15.33 -13.43 7.87
C LYS A 108 16.85 -13.40 8.08
N SER A 109 17.58 -12.54 7.36
CA SER A 109 19.04 -12.42 7.50
C SER A 109 19.43 -11.94 8.90
N THR A 110 18.72 -10.97 9.47
CA THR A 110 18.96 -10.46 10.83
C THR A 110 18.70 -11.48 11.92
N ASN A 111 17.71 -12.37 11.76
CA ASN A 111 17.39 -13.42 12.75
C ASN A 111 18.27 -14.67 12.65
N THR A 112 19.10 -14.78 11.60
CA THR A 112 19.98 -15.94 11.38
C THR A 112 21.43 -15.67 11.79
N GLN A 113 21.78 -14.44 12.20
CA GLN A 113 23.06 -14.09 12.83
C GLN A 113 22.94 -14.08 14.36
#